data_AF-A0A3T0JQ60-F1
#
_entry.id   AF-A0A3T0JQ60-F1
#
_cell.length_a   1.000
_cell.length_b   1.000
_cell.length_c   1.000
_cell.angle_alpha   90.00
_cell.angle_beta   90.00
_cell.angle_gamma   90.00
#
_symmetry.space_group_name_H-M   'P 1'
#
loop_
_entity.id
_entity.type
_entity.pdbx_description
1 polymer ?
#
loop_
_entity_poly.entity_id
_entity_poly.type
_entity_poly.pdbx_seq_one_letter_code
_entity_poly.pdbx_strand_id
1 'polypeptide(L)'
;MNRYVFVDAYSTPFTRAVQIVDAEEFPQFTPPGPSGYWIELPIDTPVQVGWKGNYTGNGWVFTELTYQDNVDVLVIQVRQRLTQAASWLTVNPLQYKLDLGVASTSETELLLAYKQYCVAVSEIKKQSGYPYTINWPVAPF
;
A
#
# COMPACT_ATOMS: atom_id res chain seq x y z
N MET A 1 -28.77 -17.09 -3.32
CA MET A 1 -27.74 -16.29 -2.62
C MET A 1 -26.46 -16.33 -3.45
N ASN A 2 -25.92 -15.16 -3.76
CA ASN A 2 -24.75 -14.94 -4.61
C ASN A 2 -23.59 -14.40 -3.76
N ARG A 3 -22.36 -14.55 -4.24
CA ARG A 3 -21.19 -13.93 -3.63
C ARG A 3 -20.84 -12.66 -4.40
N TYR A 4 -20.78 -11.54 -3.70
CA TYR A 4 -20.32 -10.26 -4.22
C TYR A 4 -18.96 -9.93 -3.66
N VAL A 5 -18.01 -9.62 -4.54
CA VAL A 5 -16.66 -9.19 -4.15
C VAL A 5 -16.44 -7.77 -4.64
N PHE A 6 -16.18 -6.85 -3.72
CA PHE A 6 -15.71 -5.52 -4.09
C PHE A 6 -14.21 -5.60 -4.33
N VAL A 7 -13.79 -5.20 -5.52
CA VAL A 7 -12.38 -5.14 -5.86
C VAL A 7 -11.88 -3.72 -5.93
N ASP A 8 -10.72 -3.45 -5.35
CA ASP A 8 -10.00 -2.20 -5.59
C ASP A 8 -9.31 -2.28 -6.96
N ALA A 9 -9.93 -1.68 -7.97
CA ALA A 9 -9.47 -1.73 -9.35
C ALA A 9 -8.17 -0.93 -9.57
N TYR A 10 -7.83 -0.03 -8.64
CA TYR A 10 -6.65 0.83 -8.72
C TYR A 10 -5.57 0.44 -7.70
N SER A 11 -5.80 -0.62 -6.93
CA SER A 11 -4.74 -1.21 -6.13
C SER A 11 -3.58 -1.66 -7.03
N THR A 12 -2.37 -1.30 -6.62
CA THR A 12 -1.13 -1.66 -7.34
C THR A 12 -0.33 -2.65 -6.47
N PRO A 13 0.36 -3.63 -7.08
CA PRO A 13 0.56 -3.84 -8.52
C PRO A 13 -0.61 -4.56 -9.23
N PHE A 14 -1.59 -5.05 -8.49
CA PHE A 14 -2.71 -5.81 -9.01
C PHE A 14 -3.97 -5.49 -8.23
N THR A 15 -5.11 -5.74 -8.86
CA THR A 15 -6.45 -5.68 -8.26
C THR A 15 -6.56 -6.61 -7.07
N ARG A 16 -7.24 -6.17 -6.00
CA ARG A 16 -7.46 -6.96 -4.78
C ARG A 16 -8.92 -7.02 -4.39
N ALA A 17 -9.32 -8.17 -3.87
CA ALA A 17 -10.56 -8.27 -3.10
C ALA A 17 -10.41 -7.50 -1.79
N VAL A 18 -11.28 -6.53 -1.54
CA VAL A 18 -11.24 -5.70 -0.32
C VAL A 18 -12.49 -5.88 0.55
N GLN A 19 -13.59 -6.35 -0.03
CA GLN A 19 -14.78 -6.73 0.72
C GLN A 19 -15.50 -7.88 0.04
N ILE A 20 -16.09 -8.77 0.83
CA ILE A 20 -16.90 -9.89 0.38
C ILE A 20 -18.23 -9.83 1.10
N VAL A 21 -19.32 -9.96 0.35
CA VAL A 21 -20.69 -9.96 0.87
C VAL A 21 -21.45 -11.07 0.17
N ASP A 22 -22.03 -11.99 0.93
CA ASP A 22 -22.95 -12.98 0.40
C ASP A 22 -24.39 -12.43 0.59
N ALA A 23 -25.13 -12.25 -0.51
CA ALA A 23 -26.46 -11.63 -0.51
C ALA A 23 -27.34 -12.15 -1.66
N GLU A 24 -28.65 -11.91 -1.60
CA GLU A 24 -29.56 -12.20 -2.72
C GLU A 24 -29.56 -11.08 -3.77
N GLU A 25 -29.38 -9.83 -3.34
CA GLU A 25 -29.39 -8.65 -4.19
C GLU A 25 -28.00 -8.03 -4.32
N PHE A 26 -27.78 -7.34 -5.43
CA PHE A 26 -26.52 -6.65 -5.71
C PHE A 26 -26.29 -5.49 -4.71
N PRO A 27 -25.12 -5.41 -4.05
CA PRO A 27 -24.83 -4.35 -3.09
C PRO A 27 -24.90 -2.94 -3.70
N GLN A 28 -25.69 -2.05 -3.09
CA GLN A 28 -25.91 -0.66 -3.54
C GLN A 28 -25.04 0.37 -2.81
N PHE A 29 -23.87 -0.03 -2.31
CA PHE A 29 -22.95 0.84 -1.59
C PHE A 29 -21.52 0.63 -2.06
N THR A 30 -20.67 1.63 -1.85
CA THR A 30 -19.23 1.55 -2.12
C THR A 30 -18.48 1.55 -0.79
N PRO A 31 -17.59 0.57 -0.54
CA PRO A 31 -16.76 0.58 0.66
C PRO A 31 -15.90 1.86 0.72
N PRO A 32 -15.74 2.50 1.89
CA PRO A 32 -14.96 3.73 2.01
C PRO A 32 -13.45 3.45 1.86
N GLY A 33 -12.77 4.22 1.04
CA GLY A 33 -11.32 4.12 0.82
C GLY A 33 -10.92 3.54 -0.54
N PRO A 34 -11.23 2.28 -0.87
CA PRO A 34 -10.87 1.68 -2.15
C PRO A 34 -11.71 2.28 -3.28
N SER A 35 -11.10 2.42 -4.45
CA SER A 35 -11.79 2.85 -5.67
C SER A 35 -12.00 1.63 -6.56
N GLY A 36 -13.26 1.26 -6.78
CA GLY A 36 -13.55 -0.08 -7.26
C GLY A 36 -15.00 -0.33 -7.63
N TYR A 37 -15.31 -1.60 -7.84
CA TYR A 37 -16.66 -2.06 -8.18
C TYR A 37 -16.92 -3.45 -7.62
N TRP A 38 -18.21 -3.78 -7.48
CA TRP A 38 -18.67 -5.11 -7.11
C TRP A 38 -18.65 -6.05 -8.32
N ILE A 39 -18.25 -7.28 -8.06
CA ILE A 39 -18.29 -8.40 -9.00
C ILE A 39 -19.21 -9.46 -8.40
N GLU A 40 -20.17 -9.93 -9.19
CA GLU A 40 -20.97 -11.10 -8.85
C GLU A 40 -20.23 -12.39 -9.23
N LEU A 41 -20.19 -13.33 -8.29
CA LEU A 41 -19.55 -14.63 -8.45
C LEU A 41 -20.48 -15.73 -7.94
N PRO A 42 -20.34 -16.96 -8.46
CA PRO A 42 -20.91 -18.14 -7.83
C PRO A 42 -20.55 -18.22 -6.34
N ILE A 43 -21.52 -18.60 -5.50
CA ILE A 43 -21.39 -18.61 -4.03
C ILE A 43 -20.25 -19.52 -3.52
N ASP A 44 -19.89 -20.52 -4.32
CA ASP A 44 -18.82 -21.49 -4.08
C ASP A 44 -17.44 -21.01 -4.56
N THR A 45 -17.35 -19.85 -5.21
CA THR A 45 -16.07 -19.28 -5.66
C THR A 45 -15.17 -19.01 -4.46
N PRO A 46 -13.96 -19.60 -4.40
CA PRO A 46 -13.02 -19.36 -3.32
C PRO A 46 -12.40 -17.96 -3.45
N VAL A 47 -12.56 -17.14 -2.41
CA VAL A 47 -12.01 -15.78 -2.35
C VAL A 47 -11.94 -15.33 -0.89
N GLN A 48 -10.92 -14.57 -0.56
CA GLN A 48 -10.76 -13.90 0.73
C GLN A 48 -10.35 -12.44 0.53
N VAL A 49 -10.64 -11.61 1.53
CA VAL A 49 -10.14 -10.23 1.56
C VAL A 49 -8.61 -10.25 1.55
N GLY A 50 -8.00 -9.43 0.68
CA GLY A 50 -6.56 -9.34 0.47
C GLY A 50 -6.03 -10.18 -0.69
N TRP A 51 -6.82 -11.13 -1.21
CA TRP A 51 -6.41 -11.94 -2.36
C TRP A 51 -6.30 -11.10 -3.64
N LYS A 52 -5.35 -11.49 -4.49
CA LYS A 52 -5.14 -10.93 -5.82
C LYS A 52 -6.25 -11.41 -6.75
N GLY A 53 -6.96 -10.48 -7.36
CA GLY A 53 -7.96 -10.75 -8.39
C GLY A 53 -7.34 -10.60 -9.78
N ASN A 54 -7.52 -11.59 -10.65
CA ASN A 54 -7.17 -11.52 -12.06
C ASN A 54 -8.41 -11.84 -12.90
N TYR A 55 -8.68 -11.03 -13.90
CA TYR A 55 -9.67 -11.37 -14.90
C TYR A 55 -9.00 -12.23 -15.98
N THR A 56 -9.34 -13.52 -16.00
CA THR A 56 -8.95 -14.44 -17.08
C THR A 56 -10.12 -14.57 -18.05
N GLY A 57 -9.90 -14.93 -19.31
CA GLY A 57 -10.94 -14.87 -20.36
C GLY A 57 -12.30 -15.52 -20.05
N ASN A 58 -12.40 -16.36 -19.01
CA ASN A 58 -13.62 -17.01 -18.55
C ASN A 58 -14.14 -16.52 -17.18
N GLY A 59 -13.59 -15.42 -16.63
CA GLY A 59 -14.05 -14.83 -15.38
C GLY A 59 -12.93 -14.43 -14.42
N TRP A 60 -13.36 -13.93 -13.26
CA TRP A 60 -12.47 -13.55 -12.17
C TRP A 60 -11.93 -14.78 -11.43
N VAL A 61 -10.62 -14.78 -11.22
CA VAL A 61 -9.91 -15.75 -10.41
C VAL A 61 -9.21 -15.01 -9.29
N PHE A 62 -9.51 -15.40 -8.05
CA PHE A 62 -8.87 -14.87 -6.85
C PHE A 62 -7.86 -15.87 -6.33
N THR A 63 -6.68 -15.36 -5.97
CA THR A 63 -5.56 -16.18 -5.48
C THR A 63 -4.92 -15.52 -4.28
N GLU A 64 -4.47 -16.34 -3.33
CA GLU A 64 -3.62 -15.88 -2.26
C GLU A 64 -2.34 -15.25 -2.82
N LEU A 65 -1.79 -14.27 -2.10
CA LEU A 65 -0.56 -13.62 -2.51
C LEU A 65 0.62 -14.57 -2.37
N THR A 66 1.37 -14.72 -3.45
CA THR A 66 2.67 -15.41 -3.39
C THR A 66 3.70 -14.58 -2.64
N TYR A 67 4.85 -15.18 -2.33
CA TYR A 67 6.00 -14.43 -1.81
C TYR A 67 6.35 -13.24 -2.72
N GLN A 68 6.42 -13.47 -4.04
CA GLN A 68 6.78 -12.43 -4.99
C GLN A 68 5.73 -11.34 -5.09
N ASP A 69 4.44 -11.70 -5.03
CA ASP A 69 3.36 -10.70 -4.97
C ASP A 69 3.53 -9.78 -3.77
N ASN A 70 3.83 -10.32 -2.58
CA ASN A 70 4.09 -9.50 -1.40
C ASN A 70 5.33 -8.60 -1.59
N VAL A 71 6.40 -9.12 -2.19
CA VAL A 71 7.59 -8.32 -2.54
C VAL A 71 7.22 -7.13 -3.45
N ASP A 72 6.44 -7.37 -4.51
CA ASP A 72 6.07 -6.34 -5.48
C ASP A 72 5.21 -5.24 -4.84
N VAL A 73 4.30 -5.63 -3.95
CA VAL A 73 3.52 -4.69 -3.12
C VAL A 73 4.43 -3.80 -2.27
N LEU A 74 5.39 -4.41 -1.59
CA LEU A 74 6.32 -3.68 -0.73
C LEU A 74 7.23 -2.73 -1.52
N VAL A 75 7.65 -3.10 -2.73
CA VAL A 75 8.45 -2.23 -3.61
C VAL A 75 7.68 -0.95 -3.95
N ILE A 76 6.38 -1.06 -4.26
CA ILE A 76 5.54 0.09 -4.54
C ILE A 76 5.37 0.96 -3.29
N GLN A 77 5.12 0.35 -2.13
CA GLN A 77 4.96 1.08 -0.87
C GLN A 77 6.24 1.82 -0.44
N VAL A 78 7.41 1.18 -0.59
CA VAL A 78 8.72 1.82 -0.36
C VAL A 78 8.88 3.02 -1.28
N ARG A 79 8.61 2.85 -2.58
CA ARG A 79 8.71 3.95 -3.55
C ARG A 79 7.79 5.11 -3.17
N GLN A 80 6.52 4.84 -2.89
CA GLN A 80 5.55 5.87 -2.50
C GLN A 80 6.02 6.67 -1.27
N ARG A 81 6.49 5.97 -0.23
CA ARG A 81 7.01 6.60 1.00
C ARG A 81 8.24 7.46 0.76
N LEU A 82 9.20 6.99 -0.05
CA LEU A 82 10.39 7.75 -0.38
C LEU A 82 10.07 8.93 -1.31
N THR A 83 9.12 8.78 -2.23
CA THR A 83 8.63 9.88 -3.06
C THR A 83 7.96 10.95 -2.20
N GLN A 84 7.09 10.57 -1.27
CA GLN A 84 6.47 11.51 -0.32
C GLN A 84 7.52 12.25 0.51
N ALA A 85 8.52 11.53 1.03
CA ALA A 85 9.62 12.12 1.78
C ALA A 85 10.44 13.10 0.92
N ALA A 86 10.73 12.75 -0.33
CA ALA A 86 11.43 13.65 -1.24
C ALA A 86 10.59 14.92 -1.53
N SER A 87 9.28 14.76 -1.79
CA SER A 87 8.36 15.89 -2.00
C SER A 87 8.25 16.79 -0.78
N TRP A 88 8.35 16.25 0.44
CA TRP A 88 8.32 17.08 1.64
C TRP A 88 9.55 18.00 1.75
N LEU A 89 10.74 17.53 1.36
CA LEU A 89 11.97 18.36 1.36
C LEU A 89 11.97 19.46 0.29
N THR A 90 11.17 19.36 -0.78
CA THR A 90 11.12 20.43 -1.78
C THR A 90 10.50 21.71 -1.22
N VAL A 91 9.60 21.59 -0.24
CA VAL A 91 8.97 22.71 0.46
C VAL A 91 9.56 22.97 1.86
N ASN A 92 10.35 22.03 2.39
CA ASN A 92 11.12 22.16 3.64
C ASN A 92 12.62 21.98 3.36
N PRO A 93 13.34 23.01 2.88
CA PRO A 93 14.71 22.92 2.38
C PRO A 93 15.77 22.79 3.49
N LEU A 94 15.58 21.85 4.43
CA LEU A 94 16.39 21.71 5.64
C LEU A 94 17.88 21.48 5.33
N GLN A 95 18.19 20.69 4.30
CA GLN A 95 19.58 20.49 3.87
C GLN A 95 20.23 21.80 3.42
N TYR A 96 19.53 22.62 2.63
CA TYR A 96 20.06 23.92 2.21
C TYR A 96 20.21 24.89 3.39
N LYS A 97 19.28 24.89 4.35
CA LYS A 97 19.43 25.71 5.58
C LYS A 97 20.67 25.28 6.38
N LEU A 98 20.93 23.98 6.48
CA LEU A 98 22.11 23.45 7.14
C LEU A 98 23.39 23.85 6.40
N ASP A 99 23.42 23.66 5.07
CA ASP A 99 24.59 23.98 4.23
C ASP A 99 24.92 25.48 4.24
N LEU A 100 23.90 26.34 4.35
CA LEU A 100 24.05 27.80 4.50
C LEU A 100 24.40 28.24 5.93
N GLY A 101 24.40 27.32 6.90
CA GLY A 101 24.65 27.63 8.32
C GLY A 101 23.54 28.43 9.00
N VAL A 102 22.32 28.43 8.44
CA VAL A 102 21.16 29.17 8.97
C VAL A 102 20.10 28.26 9.60
N ALA A 103 20.31 26.95 9.60
CA ALA A 103 19.43 26.01 10.27
C ALA A 103 19.46 26.19 11.79
N SER A 104 18.27 26.23 12.39
CA SER A 104 18.11 26.12 13.84
C SER A 104 18.41 24.69 14.33
N THR A 105 18.54 24.53 15.65
CA THR A 105 18.76 23.22 16.28
C THR A 105 17.63 22.24 15.95
N SER A 106 16.37 22.67 16.08
CA SER A 106 15.20 21.83 15.80
C SER A 106 15.13 21.41 14.32
N GLU A 107 15.53 22.29 13.39
CA GLU A 107 15.60 21.96 11.96
C GLU A 107 16.70 20.93 11.66
N THR A 108 17.82 21.01 12.37
CA THR A 108 18.90 20.04 12.25
C THR A 108 18.48 18.66 12.78
N GLU A 109 17.78 18.63 13.92
CA GLU A 109 17.20 17.41 14.49
C GLU A 109 16.16 16.78 13.55
N LEU A 110 15.26 17.60 12.99
CA LEU A 110 14.26 17.14 12.03
C LEU A 110 14.90 16.58 10.75
N LEU A 111 15.96 17.22 10.24
CA LEU A 111 16.72 16.71 9.09
C LEU A 111 17.40 15.38 9.39
N LEU A 112 17.93 15.20 10.61
CA LEU A 112 18.51 13.93 11.05
C LEU A 112 17.43 12.83 11.09
N ALA A 113 16.29 13.10 11.73
CA ALA A 113 15.18 12.15 11.79
C ALA A 113 14.66 11.78 10.39
N TYR A 114 14.54 12.76 9.49
CA TYR A 114 14.19 12.54 8.09
C TYR A 114 15.16 11.57 7.39
N LYS A 115 16.47 11.78 7.53
CA LYS A 115 17.49 10.93 6.91
C LYS A 115 17.41 9.50 7.47
N GLN A 116 17.24 9.36 8.79
CA GLN A 116 17.06 8.07 9.44
C GLN A 116 15.81 7.35 8.94
N TYR A 117 14.70 8.06 8.77
CA TYR A 117 13.47 7.51 8.17
C TYR A 117 13.72 6.98 6.76
N CYS A 118 14.35 7.75 5.88
CA CYS A 118 14.64 7.32 4.51
C CYS A 118 15.53 6.07 4.47
N VAL A 119 16.55 6.00 5.33
CA VAL A 119 17.40 4.81 5.47
C VAL A 119 16.55 3.61 5.93
N ALA A 120 15.77 3.77 7.01
CA ALA A 120 14.93 2.70 7.54
C ALA A 120 13.92 2.17 6.51
N VAL A 121 13.29 3.05 5.72
CA VAL A 121 12.39 2.66 4.62
C VAL A 121 13.14 1.88 3.53
N SER A 122 14.36 2.27 3.18
CA SER A 122 15.16 1.56 2.16
C SER A 122 15.63 0.17 2.62
N GLU A 123 15.66 -0.06 3.92
CA GLU A 123 16.18 -1.27 4.55
C GLU A 123 15.08 -2.24 5.03
N ILE A 124 13.80 -2.03 4.71
CA ILE A 124 12.71 -2.91 5.16
C ILE A 124 12.93 -4.39 4.82
N LYS A 125 13.67 -4.69 3.73
CA LYS A 125 14.03 -6.05 3.32
C LYS A 125 14.95 -6.79 4.30
N LYS A 126 15.56 -6.06 5.23
CA LYS A 126 16.41 -6.61 6.29
C LYS A 126 15.62 -6.94 7.56
N GLN A 127 14.34 -6.55 7.64
CA GLN A 127 13.52 -6.84 8.82
C GLN A 127 13.18 -8.33 8.91
N SER A 128 13.14 -8.84 10.13
CA SER A 128 12.57 -10.16 10.40
C SER A 128 11.08 -10.16 10.02
N GLY A 129 10.67 -11.12 9.19
CA GLY A 129 9.28 -11.23 8.73
C GLY A 129 9.03 -10.67 7.34
N TYR A 130 10.02 -10.04 6.70
CA TYR A 130 9.91 -9.69 5.28
C TYR A 130 9.61 -10.94 4.41
N PRO A 131 8.68 -10.87 3.44
CA PRO A 131 7.84 -9.73 3.03
C PRO A 131 6.45 -9.70 3.71
N TYR A 132 6.16 -10.62 4.63
CA TYR A 132 4.81 -10.83 5.18
C TYR A 132 4.48 -9.87 6.33
N THR A 133 5.47 -9.48 7.12
CA THR A 133 5.30 -8.59 8.27
C THR A 133 6.39 -7.53 8.25
N ILE A 134 5.96 -6.28 8.07
CA ILE A 134 6.84 -5.11 8.00
C ILE A 134 6.47 -4.14 9.11
N ASN A 135 7.45 -3.80 9.94
CA ASN A 135 7.36 -2.68 10.87
C ASN A 135 7.77 -1.41 10.13
N TRP A 136 6.79 -0.64 9.67
CA TRP A 136 7.05 0.58 8.92
C TRP A 136 7.61 1.68 9.83
N PRO A 137 8.72 2.35 9.45
CA PRO A 137 9.19 3.51 10.18
C PRO A 137 8.15 4.63 10.12
N VAL A 138 8.04 5.41 11.19
CA VAL A 138 7.13 6.55 11.29
C VAL A 138 7.78 7.76 10.63
N ALA A 139 7.07 8.43 9.73
CA ALA A 139 7.55 9.66 9.12
C ALA A 139 7.63 10.77 10.19
N PRO A 140 8.76 11.50 10.31
CA PRO A 140 8.92 12.54 11.32
C PRO A 140 8.31 13.89 10.91
N PHE A 141 7.54 13.93 9.81
CA PHE A 141 7.10 15.15 9.14
C PHE A 141 5.65 15.11 8.66
#